data_AF-A0A455UAV1-F1
#
_entry.id   AF-A0A455UAV1-F1
#
_cell.length_a   1.000
_cell.length_b   1.000
_cell.length_c   1.000
_cell.angle_alpha   90.00
_cell.angle_beta   90.00
_cell.angle_gamma   90.00
#
_symmetry.space_group_name_H-M   'P 1'
#
loop_
_entity.id
_entity.type
_entity.pdbx_description
1 polymer ?
#
loop_
_entity_poly.entity_id
_entity_poly.type
_entity_poly.pdbx_seq_one_letter_code
_entity_poly.pdbx_strand_id
1 'polypeptide(L)'
;MMRLIAVAMAVFHLYAAVTGAVNTQNAIHLLFALPLIFLGYSCRARDNQRLPWFDAIPVVLAIAVSGYYIMQFDRIIYELGYLMPTTYDLVFGLLAILLLLEACRRAIGLAFPILVLIALLCLFR
;
A
#
# COMPACT_ATOMS: atom_id res chain seq x y z
N MET A 1 -11.73 -0.97 15.46
CA MET A 1 -10.52 -1.14 14.63
C MET A 1 -10.43 -0.10 13.51
N MET A 2 -11.27 -0.15 12.46
CA MET A 2 -11.19 0.78 11.31
C MET A 2 -11.14 2.26 11.68
N ARG A 3 -12.01 2.71 12.61
CA ARG A 3 -12.08 4.10 13.08
C ARG A 3 -10.75 4.59 13.67
N LEU A 4 -10.04 3.74 14.42
CA LEU A 4 -8.75 4.11 15.02
C LEU A 4 -7.70 4.34 13.95
N ILE A 5 -7.66 3.48 12.93
CA ILE A 5 -6.71 3.58 11.81
C ILE A 5 -7.01 4.83 10.97
N ALA A 6 -8.30 5.11 10.70
CA ALA A 6 -8.71 6.31 9.97
C ALA A 6 -8.38 7.60 10.71
N VAL A 7 -8.60 7.64 12.03
CA VAL A 7 -8.22 8.78 12.87
C VAL A 7 -6.70 8.96 12.90
N ALA A 8 -5.92 7.87 13.03
CA ALA A 8 -4.46 7.92 12.98
C ALA A 8 -3.95 8.48 11.64
N MET A 9 -4.54 8.05 10.52
CA MET A 9 -4.22 8.56 9.19
C MET A 9 -4.51 10.06 9.07
N ALA A 10 -5.68 10.52 9.53
CA ALA A 10 -6.05 11.92 9.49
C ALA A 10 -5.10 12.80 10.32
N VAL A 11 -4.74 12.35 11.53
CA VAL A 11 -3.78 13.06 12.39
C VAL A 11 -2.41 13.13 11.74
N PHE A 12 -1.94 12.04 11.11
CA PHE A 12 -0.66 12.03 10.40
C PHE A 12 -0.63 13.03 9.24
N HIS A 13 -1.68 13.08 8.41
CA HIS A 13 -1.75 14.05 7.31
C HIS A 13 -1.85 15.48 7.81
N LEU A 14 -2.57 15.73 8.91
CA LEU A 14 -2.64 17.05 9.53
C LEU A 14 -1.27 17.49 10.07
N TYR A 15 -0.53 16.56 10.69
CA TYR A 15 0.85 16.81 11.13
C TYR A 15 1.77 17.17 9.95
N ALA A 16 1.75 16.35 8.89
CA ALA A 16 2.54 16.61 7.68
C ALA A 16 2.18 17.95 7.01
N ALA A 17 0.90 18.35 7.05
CA ALA A 17 0.46 19.64 6.53
C ALA A 17 1.05 20.83 7.30
N VAL A 18 1.31 20.66 8.61
CA VAL A 18 1.88 21.71 9.47
C VAL A 18 3.42 21.74 9.40
N THR A 19 4.07 20.57 9.38
CA THR A 19 5.54 20.47 9.43
C THR A 19 6.23 20.50 8.07
N GLY A 20 5.47 20.40 6.98
CA GLY A 20 5.98 20.25 5.62
C GLY A 20 6.09 18.79 5.19
N ALA A 21 6.17 18.58 3.87
CA ALA A 21 6.13 17.26 3.25
C ALA A 21 7.34 16.42 3.68
N VAL A 22 7.08 15.28 4.32
CA VAL A 22 8.10 14.29 4.63
C VAL A 22 8.37 13.44 3.39
N ASN A 23 9.64 13.17 3.07
CA ASN A 23 10.01 12.39 1.87
C ASN A 23 9.38 10.97 1.87
N THR A 24 9.03 10.44 3.05
CA THR A 24 8.36 9.15 3.27
C THR A 24 6.82 9.21 3.24
N GLN A 25 6.20 10.35 2.92
CA GLN A 25 4.75 10.56 3.07
C GLN A 25 3.94 9.54 2.27
N ASN A 26 4.39 9.17 1.07
CA ASN A 26 3.72 8.18 0.23
C ASN A 26 3.69 6.79 0.88
N ALA A 27 4.79 6.37 1.49
CA ALA A 27 4.90 5.07 2.15
C ALA A 27 4.07 5.00 3.42
N ILE A 28 4.06 6.09 4.19
CA ILE A 28 3.25 6.19 5.40
C ILE A 28 1.76 6.26 5.04
N HIS A 29 1.39 6.97 3.97
CA HIS A 29 0.04 6.93 3.43
C HIS A 29 -0.37 5.49 3.07
N LEU A 30 0.46 4.77 2.31
CA LEU A 30 0.21 3.37 1.93
C LEU A 30 0.08 2.45 3.15
N LEU A 31 0.89 2.65 4.19
CA LEU A 31 0.84 1.90 5.45
C LEU A 31 -0.54 1.98 6.10
N PHE A 32 -1.21 3.13 6.02
CA PHE A 32 -2.56 3.30 6.56
C PHE A 32 -3.65 2.92 5.55
N ALA A 33 -3.50 3.32 4.29
CA ALA A 33 -4.51 3.21 3.26
C ALA A 33 -4.79 1.75 2.87
N LEU A 34 -3.75 0.94 2.63
CA LEU A 34 -3.93 -0.46 2.21
C LEU A 34 -4.70 -1.29 3.25
N PRO A 35 -4.33 -1.28 4.55
CA PRO A 35 -5.13 -1.92 5.59
C PRO A 35 -6.57 -1.39 5.63
N LEU A 36 -6.77 -0.08 5.49
CA LEU A 36 -8.12 0.51 5.50
C LEU A 36 -8.98 -0.01 4.35
N ILE A 37 -8.40 -0.12 3.15
CA ILE A 37 -9.08 -0.60 1.94
C ILE A 37 -9.43 -2.08 2.11
N PHE A 38 -8.49 -2.92 2.56
CA PHE A 38 -8.76 -4.34 2.76
C PHE A 38 -9.78 -4.62 3.87
N LEU A 39 -9.79 -3.80 4.93
CA LEU A 39 -10.79 -3.90 5.99
C LEU A 39 -12.15 -3.36 5.52
N GLY A 40 -12.18 -2.25 4.79
CA GLY A 40 -13.40 -1.60 4.31
C GLY A 40 -14.11 -2.33 3.16
N TYR A 41 -13.33 -2.94 2.27
CA TYR A 41 -13.81 -3.69 1.11
C TYR A 41 -13.46 -5.18 1.28
N SER A 42 -14.28 -5.88 2.06
CA SER A 42 -14.15 -7.34 2.27
C SER A 42 -14.43 -8.10 0.98
N CYS A 43 -13.67 -9.17 0.75
CA CYS A 43 -13.70 -9.93 -0.50
C CYS A 43 -14.96 -10.77 -0.70
N ARG A 44 -15.80 -10.95 0.34
CA ARG A 44 -17.01 -11.78 0.28
C ARG A 44 -18.20 -11.05 0.90
N ALA A 45 -19.39 -11.31 0.36
CA ALA A 45 -20.65 -10.86 0.96
C ALA A 45 -20.64 -11.21 2.46
N ARG A 46 -20.98 -10.21 3.27
CA ARG A 46 -20.93 -10.23 4.74
C ARG A 46 -22.00 -11.17 5.29
N ASP A 47 -21.78 -12.48 5.13
CA ASP A 47 -22.73 -13.51 5.55
C ASP A 47 -22.53 -13.89 7.03
N ASN A 48 -21.42 -13.48 7.65
CA ASN A 48 -21.23 -13.71 9.08
C ASN A 48 -20.30 -12.67 9.70
N GLN A 49 -20.55 -12.32 10.97
CA GLN A 49 -19.90 -11.24 11.72
C GLN A 49 -18.40 -11.46 12.03
N ARG A 50 -17.71 -12.34 11.31
CA ARG A 50 -16.29 -12.69 11.52
C ARG A 50 -15.47 -12.28 10.32
N LEU A 51 -14.39 -11.55 10.56
CA LEU A 51 -13.40 -11.21 9.54
C LEU A 51 -12.84 -12.52 8.97
N PRO A 52 -13.03 -12.82 7.67
CA PRO A 52 -12.46 -14.02 7.07
C PRO A 52 -10.94 -13.99 7.25
N TRP A 53 -10.30 -15.10 7.62
CA TRP A 53 -8.83 -15.16 7.69
C TRP A 53 -8.16 -14.73 6.38
N PHE A 54 -8.85 -14.96 5.25
CA PHE A 54 -8.43 -14.51 3.92
C PHE A 54 -8.34 -12.99 3.76
N ASP A 55 -9.07 -12.18 4.54
CA ASP A 55 -8.97 -10.72 4.53
C ASP A 55 -7.91 -10.21 5.53
N ALA A 56 -7.46 -11.03 6.48
CA ALA A 56 -6.41 -10.66 7.44
C ALA A 56 -4.99 -10.76 6.86
N ILE A 57 -4.74 -11.76 6.01
CA ILE A 57 -3.44 -11.97 5.34
C ILE A 57 -3.00 -10.73 4.53
N PRO A 58 -3.81 -10.17 3.61
CA PRO A 58 -3.41 -9.01 2.81
C PRO A 58 -3.19 -7.75 3.67
N VAL A 59 -3.90 -7.63 4.80
CA VAL A 59 -3.68 -6.53 5.76
C VAL A 59 -2.29 -6.64 6.40
N VAL A 60 -1.92 -7.83 6.89
CA VAL A 60 -0.60 -8.05 7.50
C VAL A 60 0.51 -7.85 6.47
N LEU A 61 0.33 -8.36 5.26
CA LEU A 61 1.29 -8.18 4.17
C LEU A 61 1.45 -6.70 3.80
N ALA A 62 0.36 -5.94 3.70
CA ALA A 62 0.43 -4.51 3.41
C ALA A 62 1.23 -3.74 4.49
N ILE A 63 0.99 -4.06 5.76
CA ILE A 63 1.74 -3.46 6.87
C ILE A 63 3.23 -3.82 6.79
N ALA A 64 3.54 -5.10 6.51
CA ALA A 64 4.92 -5.56 6.40
C ALA A 64 5.68 -4.89 5.24
N VAL A 65 5.05 -4.77 4.07
CA VAL A 65 5.66 -4.15 2.89
C VAL A 65 5.87 -2.65 3.08
N SER A 66 4.85 -1.93 3.55
CA SER A 66 4.99 -0.49 3.83
C SER A 66 5.96 -0.21 4.97
N GLY A 67 5.99 -1.08 6.00
CA GLY A 67 6.96 -1.00 7.09
C GLY A 67 8.40 -1.19 6.62
N TYR A 68 8.65 -2.20 5.77
CA TYR A 68 9.98 -2.42 5.17
C TYR A 68 10.45 -1.16 4.41
N TYR A 69 9.57 -0.56 3.60
CA TYR A 69 9.93 0.65 2.85
C TYR A 69 10.27 1.83 3.77
N ILE A 70 9.52 2.04 4.86
CA ILE A 70 9.77 3.14 5.81
C ILE A 70 11.10 2.92 6.55
N MET A 71 11.36 1.70 7.02
CA MET A 71 12.61 1.37 7.72
C MET A 71 13.83 1.45 6.80
N GLN A 72 13.65 1.06 5.54
CA GLN A 72 14.72 0.99 4.56
C GLN A 72 14.82 2.23 3.68
N PHE A 73 14.06 3.28 3.99
CA PHE A 73 13.92 4.46 3.16
C PHE A 73 15.25 5.13 2.83
N ASP A 74 16.07 5.34 3.85
CA ASP A 74 17.39 5.97 3.68
C ASP A 74 18.28 5.10 2.78
N ARG A 75 18.31 3.78 3.00
CA ARG A 75 19.07 2.86 2.13
C ARG A 75 18.57 2.90 0.69
N ILE A 76 17.25 2.86 0.48
CA ILE A 76 16.63 2.87 -0.84
C ILE A 76 16.98 4.15 -1.59
N ILE A 77 16.88 5.33 -0.96
CA ILE A 77 17.16 6.60 -1.64
C ILE A 77 18.65 6.83 -1.85
N TYR A 78 19.48 6.54 -0.85
CA TYR A 78 20.91 6.84 -0.91
C TYR A 78 21.73 5.75 -1.63
N GLU A 79 21.30 4.49 -1.64
CA GLU A 79 22.04 3.39 -2.27
C GLU A 79 21.49 2.95 -3.63
N LEU A 80 20.18 3.00 -3.92
CA LEU A 80 19.67 2.60 -5.26
C LEU A 80 20.07 3.59 -6.37
N GLY A 81 20.57 4.77 -6.01
CA GLY A 81 21.20 5.67 -6.98
C GLY A 81 22.55 5.17 -7.52
N TYR A 82 23.18 4.18 -6.86
CA TYR A 82 24.54 3.73 -7.19
C TYR A 82 24.73 2.19 -7.20
N LEU A 83 23.92 1.42 -6.46
CA LEU A 83 24.03 -0.04 -6.33
C LEU A 83 22.81 -0.76 -6.92
N MET A 84 23.05 -2.00 -7.37
CA MET A 84 22.00 -2.89 -7.85
C MET A 84 21.00 -3.20 -6.72
N PRO A 85 19.68 -3.20 -7.00
CA PRO A 85 18.66 -3.53 -6.02
C PRO A 85 18.86 -4.93 -5.44
N THR A 86 18.68 -5.06 -4.13
CA THR A 86 18.76 -6.38 -3.48
C THR A 86 17.54 -7.22 -3.87
N THR A 87 17.67 -8.55 -3.88
CA THR A 87 16.56 -9.47 -4.15
C THR A 87 15.35 -9.22 -3.24
N TYR A 88 15.58 -8.83 -1.98
CA TYR A 88 14.52 -8.42 -1.06
C TYR A 88 13.76 -7.18 -1.53
N ASP A 89 14.46 -6.17 -2.04
CA ASP A 89 13.83 -4.92 -2.50
C ASP A 89 12.91 -5.20 -3.71
N LEU A 90 13.34 -6.10 -4.60
CA LEU A 90 12.54 -6.59 -5.73
C LEU A 90 11.29 -7.34 -5.26
N VAL A 91 11.43 -8.25 -4.28
CA VAL A 91 10.30 -9.04 -3.77
C VAL A 91 9.29 -8.15 -3.05
N PHE A 92 9.73 -7.26 -2.16
CA PHE A 92 8.85 -6.33 -1.46
C PHE A 92 8.22 -5.30 -2.42
N GLY A 93 8.96 -4.84 -3.43
CA GLY A 93 8.42 -3.97 -4.49
C GLY A 93 7.34 -4.64 -5.32
N LEU A 94 7.57 -5.90 -5.75
CA LEU A 94 6.57 -6.68 -6.49
C LEU A 94 5.33 -6.93 -5.63
N LEU A 95 5.51 -7.31 -4.37
CA LEU A 95 4.41 -7.48 -3.42
C LEU A 95 3.62 -6.17 -3.22
N ALA A 96 4.31 -5.03 -3.11
CA ALA A 96 3.66 -3.72 -3.00
C ALA A 96 2.73 -3.45 -4.19
N ILE A 97 3.22 -3.69 -5.41
CA ILE A 97 2.45 -3.48 -6.64
C ILE A 97 1.24 -4.41 -6.69
N LEU A 98 1.42 -5.70 -6.39
CA LEU A 98 0.32 -6.67 -6.41
C LEU A 98 -0.75 -6.34 -5.36
N LEU A 99 -0.34 -5.99 -4.14
CA LEU A 99 -1.26 -5.59 -3.07
C LEU A 99 -2.00 -4.29 -3.42
N LEU A 100 -1.30 -3.32 -4.02
CA LEU A 100 -1.91 -2.07 -4.44
C LEU A 100 -2.92 -2.28 -5.57
N LEU A 101 -2.58 -3.09 -6.58
CA LEU A 101 -3.49 -3.43 -7.66
C LEU A 101 -4.74 -4.15 -7.14
N GLU A 102 -4.56 -5.11 -6.23
CA GLU A 102 -5.66 -5.83 -5.60
C GLU A 102 -6.53 -4.90 -4.73
N ALA A 103 -5.93 -3.99 -3.98
CA ALA A 103 -6.66 -2.97 -3.21
C ALA A 103 -7.47 -2.04 -4.13
N CYS A 104 -6.88 -1.54 -5.21
CA CYS A 104 -7.58 -0.72 -6.21
C CYS A 104 -8.70 -1.49 -6.91
N ARG A 105 -8.47 -2.77 -7.24
CA ARG A 105 -9.51 -3.67 -7.80
C ARG A 105 -10.69 -3.81 -6.86
N ARG A 106 -10.45 -3.91 -5.54
CA ARG A 106 -11.51 -4.01 -4.52
C ARG A 106 -12.27 -2.69 -4.33
N ALA A 107 -11.58 -1.54 -4.39
CA ALA A 107 -12.18 -0.23 -4.14
C ALA A 107 -12.93 0.35 -5.35
N ILE A 108 -12.36 0.25 -6.55
CA ILE A 108 -12.83 0.93 -7.78
C ILE A 108 -13.43 -0.07 -8.79
N GLY A 109 -13.15 -1.36 -8.62
CA GLY A 109 -13.55 -2.41 -9.56
C GLY A 109 -12.50 -2.67 -10.65
N LEU A 110 -12.86 -3.51 -11.63
CA LEU A 110 -11.94 -3.99 -12.68
C LEU A 110 -11.45 -2.91 -13.65
N ALA A 111 -12.04 -1.71 -13.63
CA ALA A 111 -11.64 -0.60 -14.49
C ALA A 111 -10.19 -0.15 -14.22
N PHE A 112 -9.77 -0.13 -12.94
CA PHE A 112 -8.44 0.37 -12.57
C PHE A 112 -7.28 -0.55 -13.00
N PRO A 113 -7.34 -1.88 -12.79
CA PRO A 113 -6.32 -2.81 -13.30
C PRO A 113 -6.15 -2.74 -14.83
N ILE A 114 -7.25 -2.64 -15.57
CA ILE A 114 -7.23 -2.54 -17.04
C ILE A 114 -6.52 -1.24 -17.46
N LEU A 115 -6.80 -0.13 -16.79
CA LEU A 115 -6.16 1.14 -17.07
C LEU A 115 -4.64 1.10 -16.81
N VAL A 116 -4.20 0.42 -15.74
CA VAL A 116 -2.77 0.21 -15.45
C VAL A 116 -2.10 -0.64 -16.53
N LEU A 117 -2.74 -1.72 -16.98
CA LEU A 117 -2.23 -2.57 -18.07
C LEU A 117 -2.07 -1.77 -19.38
N ILE A 118 -3.06 -0.94 -19.72
CA ILE A 118 -3.00 -0.07 -20.90
C ILE A 118 -1.86 0.95 -20.76
N ALA A 119 -1.73 1.59 -19.60
CA ALA A 119 -0.67 2.57 -19.34
C ALA A 119 0.73 1.96 -19.45
N LEU A 120 0.94 0.76 -18.89
CA LEU A 120 2.19 0.03 -19.02
C LEU A 120 2.48 -0.28 -20.49
N LEU A 121 1.51 -0.78 -21.24
CA LEU A 121 1.68 -1.09 -22.66
C LEU A 121 2.03 0.16 -23.50
N CYS A 122 1.44 1.30 -23.17
CA CYS A 122 1.73 2.58 -23.83
C CYS A 122 3.14 3.11 -23.50
N LEU A 123 3.64 2.86 -22.29
CA LEU A 123 4.98 3.28 -21.86
C LEU A 123 6.10 2.50 -22.57
N PHE A 124 5.85 1.23 -22.92
CA PHE A 124 6.80 0.36 -23.61
C PHE A 124 6.89 0.61 -25.13
N ARG A 125 6.30 1.70 -25.61
CA ARG A 125 6.25 2.07 -27.03
C ARG A 125 6.89 3.43 -27.26
#